data_AF-A0ABC8JM19-F1
#
_entry.id   AF-A0ABC8JM19-F1
#
_cell.length_a   1.000
_cell.length_b   1.000
_cell.length_c   1.000
_cell.angle_alpha   90.00
_cell.angle_beta   90.00
_cell.angle_gamma   90.00
#
_symmetry.space_group_name_H-M   'P 1'
#
loop_
_entity.id
_entity.type
_entity.pdbx_description
1 polymer ?
#
loop_
_entity_poly.entity_id
_entity_poly.type
_entity_poly.pdbx_seq_one_letter_code
_entity_poly.pdbx_strand_id
1 'polypeptide(L)'
;MGLLSLPLLYGAKINDLIVAGEWWRLVTPMFLHSGVPHVALSSWTLLTFGPKVCRDYGLLTFCLIYILGGVSSNFMSFLHTPDPTVGGTGPAFALIGAWLVDQSHNKDMIKEMSTKTCFRRPL
;
A
#
# COMPACT_ATOMS: atom_id res chain seq x y z
N MET A 1 15.18 20.00 -13.19
CA MET A 1 15.23 18.53 -13.40
C MET A 1 16.07 17.94 -12.28
N GLY A 2 15.41 17.61 -11.16
CA GLY A 2 16.03 17.46 -9.83
C GLY A 2 16.72 16.11 -9.60
N LEU A 3 17.97 15.99 -10.07
CA LEU A 3 18.89 14.87 -9.82
C LEU A 3 19.31 14.70 -8.34
N LEU A 4 18.77 15.51 -7.42
CA LEU A 4 19.09 15.52 -5.99
C LEU A 4 17.82 15.53 -5.13
N SER A 5 16.84 14.67 -5.41
CA SER A 5 15.86 14.38 -4.37
C SER A 5 16.58 13.52 -3.32
N LEU A 6 16.77 14.07 -2.10
CA LEU A 6 17.35 13.39 -0.93
C LEU A 6 16.90 11.91 -0.77
N PRO A 7 15.63 11.53 -1.08
CA PRO A 7 15.19 10.14 -1.09
C PRO A 7 15.99 9.19 -2.00
N LEU A 8 16.44 9.67 -3.16
CA LEU A 8 17.19 8.86 -4.12
C LEU A 8 18.57 8.47 -3.58
N LEU A 9 19.19 9.39 -2.83
CA LEU A 9 20.53 9.24 -2.27
C LEU A 9 20.55 8.35 -1.02
N TYR A 10 19.53 8.42 -0.16
CA TYR A 10 19.55 7.77 1.16
C TYR A 10 18.96 6.36 1.21
N GLY A 11 18.11 5.96 0.27
CA GLY A 11 17.48 4.64 0.38
C GLY A 11 16.50 4.24 -0.71
N ALA A 12 16.54 4.91 -1.87
CA ALA A 12 15.78 4.45 -3.02
C ALA A 12 16.24 3.05 -3.46
N LYS A 13 15.30 2.36 -4.08
CA LYS A 13 15.53 1.04 -4.66
C LYS A 13 16.42 1.22 -5.89
N ILE A 14 17.67 0.78 -5.78
CA ILE A 14 18.68 0.78 -6.85
C ILE A 14 19.07 -0.67 -7.09
N ASN A 15 18.76 -1.21 -8.28
CA ASN A 15 18.95 -2.63 -8.59
C ASN A 15 20.40 -3.09 -8.38
N ASP A 16 21.36 -2.32 -8.88
CA ASP A 16 22.78 -2.69 -8.79
C ASP A 16 23.26 -2.83 -7.34
N LEU A 17 22.79 -1.95 -6.45
CA LEU A 17 23.15 -1.98 -5.02
C LEU A 17 22.43 -3.10 -4.26
N ILE A 18 21.20 -3.43 -4.66
CA ILE A 18 20.47 -4.59 -4.11
C ILE A 18 21.20 -5.89 -4.46
N VAL A 19 21.67 -6.02 -5.71
CA VAL A 19 22.48 -7.16 -6.16
C VAL A 19 23.82 -7.21 -5.45
N ALA A 20 24.41 -6.06 -5.12
CA ALA A 20 25.65 -5.96 -4.34
C ALA A 20 25.49 -6.33 -2.85
N GLY A 21 24.29 -6.67 -2.38
CA GLY A 21 24.04 -7.16 -1.01
C GLY A 21 23.29 -6.16 -0.11
N GLU A 22 22.89 -5.00 -0.60
CA GLU A 22 22.17 -3.99 0.18
C GLU A 22 20.66 -4.27 0.24
N TRP A 23 20.26 -5.43 0.78
CA TRP A 23 18.86 -5.91 0.77
C TRP A 23 17.90 -5.01 1.56
N TRP A 24 18.42 -4.20 2.49
CA TRP A 24 17.64 -3.19 3.20
C TRP A 24 17.00 -2.16 2.24
N ARG A 25 17.54 -2.00 1.02
CA ARG A 25 16.95 -1.17 -0.04
C ARG A 25 15.65 -1.70 -0.62
N LEU A 26 15.19 -2.89 -0.22
CA LEU A 26 13.83 -3.34 -0.50
C LEU A 26 12.81 -2.84 0.55
N VAL A 27 13.29 -2.45 1.73
CA VAL A 27 12.46 -1.98 2.85
C VAL A 27 12.49 -0.46 2.97
N THR A 28 13.67 0.16 2.88
CA THR A 28 13.82 1.62 2.99
C THR A 28 12.97 2.45 2.02
N PRO A 29 12.72 2.03 0.75
CA PRO A 29 11.91 2.82 -0.17
C PRO A 29 10.44 2.93 0.26
N MET A 30 9.96 2.05 1.15
CA MET A 30 8.59 2.09 1.67
C MET A 30 8.31 3.35 2.49
N PHE A 31 9.34 3.94 3.10
CA PHE A 31 9.22 5.16 3.91
C PHE A 31 9.54 6.43 3.12
N LEU A 32 10.10 6.27 1.92
CA LEU A 32 10.56 7.36 1.07
C LEU A 32 9.48 7.77 0.07
N HIS A 33 9.31 9.08 -0.08
CA HIS A 33 8.30 9.67 -0.95
C HIS A 33 8.95 10.68 -1.89
N SER A 34 8.61 10.63 -3.18
CA SER A 34 9.14 11.54 -4.22
C SER A 34 8.56 12.94 -4.19
N GLY A 35 7.54 13.20 -3.37
CA GLY A 35 6.92 14.51 -3.22
C GLY A 35 5.62 14.52 -2.40
N VAL A 36 5.12 15.73 -2.16
CA VAL A 36 3.85 15.99 -1.43
C VAL A 36 2.66 15.19 -1.96
N PRO A 37 2.36 15.11 -3.28
CA PRO A 37 1.20 14.33 -3.75
C PRO A 37 1.32 12.84 -3.42
N HIS A 38 2.54 12.29 -3.42
CA HIS A 38 2.80 10.88 -3.09
C HIS A 38 2.50 10.58 -1.62
N VAL A 39 2.91 11.49 -0.72
CA VAL A 39 2.60 11.41 0.71
C VAL A 39 1.10 11.58 0.94
N ALA A 40 0.47 12.56 0.29
CA ALA A 40 -0.96 12.85 0.46
C ALA A 40 -1.83 11.64 0.09
N LEU A 41 -1.54 10.98 -1.04
CA LEU A 41 -2.27 9.79 -1.48
C LEU A 41 -2.07 8.59 -0.53
N SER A 42 -0.82 8.39 -0.08
CA SER A 42 -0.49 7.29 0.83
C SER A 42 -1.15 7.47 2.19
N SER A 43 -1.09 8.69 2.74
CA SER A 43 -1.76 9.06 3.99
C SER A 43 -3.28 8.99 3.87
N TRP A 44 -3.86 9.47 2.77
CA TRP A 44 -5.30 9.34 2.50
C TRP A 44 -5.75 7.88 2.52
N THR A 45 -5.00 7.01 1.85
CA THR A 45 -5.27 5.57 1.81
C THR A 45 -5.17 4.96 3.20
N LEU A 46 -4.12 5.30 3.95
CA LEU A 46 -3.92 4.77 5.29
C LEU A 46 -5.00 5.24 6.28
N LEU A 47 -5.41 6.51 6.22
CA LEU A 47 -6.47 7.06 7.07
C LEU A 47 -7.86 6.50 6.70
N THR A 48 -8.10 6.24 5.42
CA THR A 48 -9.41 5.76 4.96
C THR A 48 -9.59 4.26 5.13
N PHE A 49 -8.58 3.46 4.74
CA PHE A 49 -8.67 2.00 4.71
C PHE A 49 -7.99 1.34 5.91
N GLY A 50 -6.98 1.98 6.51
CA GLY A 50 -6.26 1.42 7.65
C GLY A 50 -7.17 1.08 8.84
N PRO A 51 -8.04 1.98 9.31
CA PRO A 51 -8.97 1.67 10.40
C PRO A 51 -9.98 0.56 10.05
N LYS A 52 -10.36 0.43 8.77
CA LYS A 52 -11.28 -0.62 8.30
C LYS A 52 -10.57 -1.98 8.36
N VAL A 53 -9.44 -2.10 7.67
CA VAL A 53 -8.62 -3.33 7.64
C VAL A 53 -8.17 -3.73 9.06
N CYS A 54 -7.78 -2.78 9.92
CA CYS A 54 -7.40 -3.08 11.30
C CYS A 54 -8.57 -3.58 12.15
N ARG A 55 -9.80 -3.13 11.89
CA ARG A 55 -11.00 -3.60 12.58
C ARG A 55 -11.39 -5.02 12.15
N ASP A 56 -11.28 -5.30 10.86
CA ASP A 56 -11.76 -6.56 10.28
C ASP A 56 -10.72 -7.69 10.46
N TYR A 57 -9.43 -7.38 10.30
CA TYR A 57 -8.33 -8.36 10.36
C TYR A 57 -7.48 -8.31 11.64
N GLY A 58 -7.60 -7.25 12.45
CA GLY A 58 -6.77 -7.01 13.62
C GLY A 58 -5.43 -6.33 13.32
N LEU A 59 -4.78 -5.84 14.39
CA LEU A 59 -3.56 -5.02 14.30
C LEU A 59 -2.35 -5.77 13.71
N LEU A 60 -2.14 -7.03 14.12
CA LEU A 60 -1.01 -7.83 13.65
C LEU A 60 -1.11 -8.08 12.13
N THR A 61 -2.28 -8.48 11.65
CA THR A 61 -2.53 -8.73 10.23
C THR A 61 -2.38 -7.44 9.42
N PHE A 62 -2.88 -6.31 9.94
CA PHE A 62 -2.67 -5.00 9.32
C PHE A 62 -1.18 -4.67 9.14
N CYS A 63 -0.36 -4.84 10.19
CA CYS A 63 1.08 -4.62 10.11
C CYS A 63 1.75 -5.54 9.09
N LEU A 64 1.37 -6.82 9.04
CA LEU A 64 1.88 -7.78 8.07
C LEU A 64 1.51 -7.39 6.64
N ILE A 65 0.25 -7.03 6.37
CA ILE A 65 -0.20 -6.57 5.05
C ILE A 65 0.59 -5.34 4.61
N TYR A 66 0.81 -4.40 5.53
CA TYR A 66 1.55 -3.17 5.24
C TYR A 66 3.02 -3.44 4.88
N ILE A 67 3.71 -4.24 5.70
CA ILE A 67 5.14 -4.56 5.51
C ILE A 67 5.33 -5.45 4.29
N LEU A 68 4.63 -6.58 4.20
CA LEU A 68 4.74 -7.52 3.08
C LEU A 68 4.27 -6.87 1.77
N GLY A 69 3.24 -6.03 1.82
CA GLY A 69 2.77 -5.26 0.68
C GLY A 69 3.82 -4.31 0.11
N GLY A 70 4.52 -3.56 0.97
CA GLY A 70 5.60 -2.69 0.51
C GLY A 70 6.82 -3.44 0.00
N VAL A 71 7.26 -4.48 0.71
CA VAL A 71 8.42 -5.28 0.29
C VAL A 71 8.14 -6.00 -1.03
N SER A 72 6.96 -6.62 -1.18
CA SER A 72 6.59 -7.32 -2.40
C SER A 72 6.45 -6.37 -3.59
N SER A 73 5.93 -5.15 -3.39
CA SER A 73 5.89 -4.12 -4.41
C SER A 73 7.29 -3.68 -4.87
N ASN A 74 8.21 -3.44 -3.93
CA ASN A 74 9.59 -3.08 -4.24
C ASN A 74 10.33 -4.23 -4.95
N PHE A 75 10.06 -5.47 -4.55
CA PHE A 75 10.60 -6.66 -5.20
C PHE A 75 10.06 -6.83 -6.63
N MET A 76 8.77 -6.61 -6.84
CA MET A 76 8.17 -6.64 -8.17
C MET A 76 8.74 -5.53 -9.07
N SER A 77 8.99 -4.35 -8.51
CA SER A 77 9.67 -3.25 -9.21
C SER A 77 11.14 -3.57 -9.50
N PHE A 78 11.83 -4.32 -8.62
CA PHE A 78 13.18 -4.83 -8.86
C PHE A 78 13.24 -5.76 -10.07
N LEU A 79 12.27 -6.66 -10.21
CA LEU A 79 12.20 -7.61 -11.32
C LEU A 79 11.85 -6.97 -12.67
N HIS A 80 10.97 -5.95 -12.68
CA HIS A 80 10.43 -5.41 -13.93
C HIS A 80 11.13 -4.15 -14.45
N THR A 81 11.90 -3.44 -13.61
CA THR A 81 12.43 -2.13 -13.99
C THR A 81 13.83 -1.91 -13.41
N PRO A 82 14.81 -1.53 -14.24
CA PRO A 82 16.15 -1.17 -13.77
C PRO A 82 16.20 0.22 -13.13
N ASP A 83 15.22 1.08 -13.42
CA ASP A 83 15.22 2.47 -12.95
C ASP A 83 15.10 2.57 -11.42
N PRO A 84 15.79 3.57 -10.82
CA PRO A 84 15.64 3.90 -9.41
C PRO A 84 14.22 4.35 -9.07
N THR A 85 13.61 3.73 -8.06
CA THR A 85 12.24 4.07 -7.63
C THR A 85 12.16 4.34 -6.13
N VAL A 86 11.22 5.20 -5.75
CA VAL A 86 10.80 5.40 -4.36
C VAL A 86 9.38 4.85 -4.21
N GLY A 87 9.21 3.94 -3.26
CA GLY A 87 8.15 2.94 -3.26
C GLY A 87 7.12 3.08 -2.14
N GLY A 88 6.86 4.30 -1.64
CA GLY A 88 5.91 4.53 -0.54
C GLY A 88 4.45 4.15 -0.82
N THR A 89 4.06 3.99 -2.09
CA THR A 89 2.68 3.63 -2.48
C THR A 89 2.40 2.12 -2.42
N GLY A 90 3.42 1.26 -2.42
CA GLY A 90 3.26 -0.20 -2.36
C GLY A 90 2.40 -0.67 -1.16
N PRO A 91 2.71 -0.24 0.08
CA PRO A 91 1.89 -0.55 1.24
C PRO A 91 0.45 -0.03 1.15
N ALA A 92 0.25 1.14 0.54
CA ALA A 92 -1.08 1.73 0.37
C ALA A 92 -1.96 0.87 -0.55
N PHE A 93 -1.42 0.41 -1.69
CA PHE A 93 -2.15 -0.50 -2.58
C PHE A 93 -2.44 -1.86 -1.94
N ALA A 94 -1.54 -2.37 -1.09
CA ALA A 94 -1.79 -3.60 -0.34
C ALA A 94 -2.98 -3.48 0.62
N LEU A 95 -3.14 -2.33 1.29
CA LEU A 95 -4.31 -2.06 2.15
C LEU A 95 -5.61 -1.99 1.35
N ILE A 96 -5.59 -1.35 0.17
CA ILE A 96 -6.75 -1.33 -0.73
C ILE A 96 -7.12 -2.76 -1.16
N GLY A 97 -6.12 -3.56 -1.54
CA GLY A 97 -6.32 -4.96 -1.90
C GLY A 97 -6.93 -5.79 -0.77
N ALA A 98 -6.41 -5.67 0.45
CA ALA A 98 -6.95 -6.37 1.61
C ALA A 98 -8.41 -5.98 1.92
N TRP A 99 -8.73 -4.69 1.79
CA TRP A 99 -10.11 -4.21 1.95
C TRP A 99 -11.05 -4.72 0.85
N LEU A 100 -10.59 -4.80 -0.40
CA LEU A 100 -11.38 -5.37 -1.50
C LEU A 100 -11.66 -6.86 -1.29
N VAL A 101 -10.68 -7.61 -0.78
CA VAL A 101 -10.85 -9.03 -0.44
C VAL A 101 -11.85 -9.20 0.71
N ASP A 102 -11.78 -8.34 1.72
CA ASP A 102 -12.73 -8.35 2.85
C ASP A 102 -14.17 -8.13 2.37
N GLN A 103 -14.40 -7.08 1.57
CA GLN A 103 -15.69 -6.85 0.94
C GLN A 103 -16.13 -8.01 0.05
N SER A 104 -15.19 -8.73 -0.56
CA SER A 104 -15.52 -9.86 -1.41
C SER A 104 -15.98 -11.09 -0.64
N HIS A 105 -15.46 -11.29 0.58
CA HIS A 105 -15.94 -12.35 1.47
C HIS A 105 -17.24 -11.96 2.18
N ASN A 106 -17.45 -10.66 2.45
CA ASN A 106 -18.64 -10.18 3.15
C ASN A 106 -19.80 -9.74 2.21
N LYS A 107 -19.80 -10.22 0.96
CA LYS A 107 -20.81 -9.85 -0.06
C LYS A 107 -22.24 -10.19 0.36
N ASP A 108 -22.43 -11.22 1.17
CA ASP A 108 -23.76 -11.67 1.60
C ASP A 108 -24.44 -10.61 2.50
N MET A 109 -23.68 -9.93 3.36
CA MET A 109 -24.21 -8.87 4.23
C MET A 109 -24.53 -7.58 3.46
N ILE A 110 -23.71 -7.19 2.49
CA ILE A 110 -23.96 -5.97 1.68
C ILE A 110 -25.15 -6.17 0.74
N LYS A 111 -25.32 -7.37 0.18
CA LYS A 111 -26.49 -7.69 -0.65
C LYS A 111 -27.78 -7.63 0.16
N GLU A 112 -27.76 -8.13 1.41
CA GLU A 112 -28.92 -8.05 2.32
C GLU A 112 -29.22 -6.61 2.76
N MET A 113 -28.19 -5.79 3.05
CA MET A 113 -28.37 -4.39 3.45
C MET A 113 -28.83 -3.49 2.29
N SER A 114 -28.34 -3.73 1.06
CA SER A 114 -28.82 -3.08 -0.16
C SER A 114 -30.28 -3.45 -0.46
N THR A 115 -30.63 -4.73 -0.30
CA THR A 115 -32.01 -5.22 -0.46
C THR A 115 -32.94 -4.61 0.59
N LYS A 116 -32.57 -4.61 1.87
CA LYS A 116 -33.38 -4.03 2.96
C LYS A 116 -33.56 -2.51 2.84
N THR A 117 -32.55 -1.81 2.32
CA THR A 117 -32.64 -0.36 2.07
C THR A 117 -33.53 -0.05 0.86
N CYS A 118 -33.49 -0.89 -0.19
CA CYS A 118 -34.38 -0.76 -1.35
C CYS A 118 -35.84 -1.07 -1.01
N PHE A 119 -36.09 -2.02 -0.12
CA PHE A 119 -37.44 -2.38 0.35
C PHE A 119 -37.97 -1.51 1.51
N ARG A 120 -37.18 -0.58 2.05
CA ARG A 120 -37.66 0.51 2.92
C ARG A 120 -37.72 1.82 2.14
N ARG A 121 -38.68 1.94 1.21
CA ARG A 121 -39.20 3.27 0.88
C ARG A 121 -40.09 3.72 2.03
N PRO A 122 -39.88 4.90 2.64
CA PRO A 122 -40.86 5.47 3.55
C PRO A 122 -42.15 5.74 2.75
N LEU A 123 -43.26 5.20 3.24
CA LEU A 123 -44.61 5.68 2.92
C LEU A 123 -44.79 7.09 3.47
#